data_AF-A0AAW0F773-F1
#
_entry.id   AF-A0AAW0F773-F1
#
_cell.length_a   1.000
_cell.length_b   1.000
_cell.length_c   1.000
_cell.angle_alpha   90.00
_cell.angle_beta   90.00
_cell.angle_gamma   90.00
#
_symmetry.space_group_name_H-M   'P 1'
#
loop_
_entity.id
_entity.type
_entity.pdbx_description
1 polymer ?
#
loop_
_entity_poly.entity_id
_entity_poly.type
_entity_poly.pdbx_seq_one_letter_code
_entity_poly.pdbx_strand_id
1 'polypeptide(L)'
;MGRRDAPPHAPLSRPDALAVVDLRINGAVVRLRMATRCLPCAYTIAVPAEAVRAGARRYNGLVELRFRVDVRQRSARSRGLFLAARLPWGTAHYLGPLTHDTAVLSARLVREVPATLTLVVDVDWCAPADVGAPLPCEMLLKEHVRTVIENDEFCGSIAAAHVQNLVRELPFYDAAMRRFRNWSEFVAYFAAVYRSWAVVQYEPDEHAALGLSSRTPSGEQRMVANCYAAGYEDADVHRDRVKRRALQEFRDCLAARSVDLSWSPRKDGRAEPSFSVSRKALRRLGGERSFRTLNSVNYLHVLEGLLASHCVLFAAQHPVQVDVAVDASPELLLRRAPADAQLVPPLQG
;
A
#
# COMPACT_ATOMS: atom_id res chain seq x y z
N MET A 1 20.21 28.39 33.77
CA MET A 1 20.44 26.93 33.95
C MET A 1 19.85 26.20 32.76
N GLY A 2 20.67 25.90 31.75
CA GLY A 2 20.23 25.23 30.53
C GLY A 2 19.94 23.75 30.79
N ARG A 3 18.73 23.30 30.42
CA ARG A 3 18.42 21.88 30.27
C ARG A 3 19.32 21.34 29.16
N ARG A 4 20.29 20.50 29.52
CA ARG A 4 21.03 19.70 28.53
C ARG A 4 20.07 18.65 28.00
N ASP A 5 19.66 18.82 26.75
CA ASP A 5 19.07 17.73 25.99
C ASP A 5 20.06 16.57 25.97
N ALA A 6 19.58 15.39 26.38
CA ALA A 6 20.37 14.17 26.31
C ALA A 6 20.71 13.88 24.84
N PRO A 7 21.93 13.41 24.53
CA PRO A 7 22.30 13.06 23.16
C PRO A 7 21.33 12.00 22.60
N PRO A 8 20.98 12.05 21.31
CA PRO A 8 19.85 11.30 20.76
C PRO A 8 19.97 9.78 20.87
N HIS A 9 21.15 9.20 21.14
CA HIS A 9 21.29 7.76 21.35
C HIS A 9 22.41 7.45 22.36
N ALA A 10 22.05 7.37 23.65
CA ALA A 10 22.97 6.83 24.65
C ALA A 10 23.17 5.31 24.39
N PRO A 11 24.42 4.80 24.37
CA PRO A 11 24.69 3.39 24.18
C PRO A 11 24.08 2.55 25.30
N LEU A 12 23.56 1.38 24.94
CA LEU A 12 23.01 0.43 25.91
C LEU A 12 24.12 -0.03 26.86
N SER A 13 23.90 0.14 28.16
CA SER A 13 24.91 -0.13 29.20
C SER A 13 25.08 -1.62 29.55
N ARG A 14 24.35 -2.53 28.89
CA ARG A 14 24.44 -3.98 29.13
C ARG A 14 24.74 -4.74 27.82
N PRO A 15 25.66 -5.73 27.83
CA PRO A 15 26.05 -6.49 26.64
C PRO A 15 24.90 -7.31 26.03
N ASP A 16 23.89 -7.67 26.85
CA ASP A 16 22.72 -8.44 26.42
C ASP A 16 21.55 -7.56 25.96
N ALA A 17 21.67 -6.23 26.02
CA ALA A 17 20.55 -5.35 25.69
C ALA A 17 20.38 -5.22 24.16
N LEU A 18 19.16 -5.48 23.70
CA LEU A 18 18.80 -5.36 22.29
C LEU A 18 18.31 -3.95 21.97
N ALA A 19 17.25 -3.53 22.64
CA ALA A 19 16.58 -2.26 22.42
C ALA A 19 15.79 -1.82 23.64
N VAL A 20 15.60 -0.51 23.77
CA VAL A 20 14.61 0.10 24.67
C VAL A 20 13.53 0.72 23.81
N VAL A 21 12.31 0.22 23.95
CA VAL A 21 11.15 0.59 23.13
C VAL A 21 10.08 1.19 24.02
N ASP A 22 9.59 2.36 23.66
CA ASP A 22 8.32 2.89 24.18
C ASP A 22 7.22 2.45 23.21
N LEU A 23 6.42 1.46 23.60
CA LEU A 23 5.24 1.05 22.87
C LEU A 23 4.03 1.82 23.40
N ARG A 24 3.35 2.58 22.54
CA ARG A 24 2.06 3.18 22.89
C ARG A 24 0.92 2.40 22.27
N ILE A 25 -0.06 2.05 23.08
CA ILE A 25 -1.33 1.44 22.65
C ILE A 25 -2.42 2.45 22.94
N ASN A 26 -3.03 3.04 21.91
CA ASN A 26 -4.06 4.09 22.04
C ASN A 26 -3.68 5.22 23.04
N GLY A 27 -2.41 5.61 23.07
CA GLY A 27 -1.88 6.67 23.94
C GLY A 27 -1.29 6.19 25.27
N ALA A 28 -1.65 5.01 25.77
CA ALA A 28 -1.02 4.45 26.97
C ALA A 28 0.36 3.87 26.66
N VAL A 29 1.36 4.21 27.47
CA VAL A 29 2.77 3.88 27.21
C VAL A 29 3.20 2.66 28.02
N VAL A 30 3.79 1.69 27.33
CA VAL A 30 4.47 0.53 27.91
C VAL A 30 5.94 0.59 27.49
N ARG A 31 6.84 0.75 28.47
CA ARG A 31 8.29 0.76 28.23
C ARG A 31 8.85 -0.65 28.32
N LEU A 32 9.55 -1.06 27.29
CA LEU A 32 10.11 -2.40 27.13
C LEU A 32 11.62 -2.32 27.08
N ARG A 33 12.27 -3.17 27.87
CA ARG A 33 13.72 -3.41 27.80
C ARG A 33 13.93 -4.79 27.23
N MET A 34 14.35 -4.84 25.97
CA MET A 34 14.49 -6.08 25.21
C MET A 34 15.92 -6.60 25.35
N ALA A 35 16.07 -7.92 25.52
CA ALA A 35 17.37 -8.57 25.65
C ALA A 35 17.61 -9.61 24.54
N THR A 36 18.86 -9.78 24.13
CA THR A 36 19.29 -10.59 22.98
C THR A 36 19.54 -12.07 23.29
N ARG A 37 19.17 -12.57 24.48
CA ARG A 37 19.67 -13.89 24.93
C ARG A 37 19.23 -15.05 24.03
N CYS A 38 18.03 -14.99 23.44
CA CYS A 38 17.53 -15.95 22.45
C CYS A 38 16.55 -15.24 21.49
N LEU A 39 16.64 -15.47 20.18
CA LEU A 39 15.62 -15.08 19.19
C LEU A 39 14.97 -16.33 18.58
N PRO A 40 13.65 -16.33 18.31
CA PRO A 40 12.68 -15.28 18.66
C PRO A 40 12.53 -15.13 20.17
N CYS A 41 12.20 -13.93 20.65
CA CYS A 41 11.85 -13.70 22.05
C CYS A 41 10.47 -13.08 22.20
N ALA A 42 9.81 -13.39 23.30
CA ALA A 42 8.43 -12.98 23.57
C ALA A 42 8.33 -12.25 24.92
N TYR A 43 7.51 -11.21 24.96
CA TYR A 43 7.24 -10.40 26.15
C TYR A 43 5.74 -10.23 26.30
N THR A 44 5.17 -10.81 27.36
CA THR A 44 3.75 -10.59 27.68
C THR A 44 3.59 -9.28 28.42
N ILE A 45 2.69 -8.44 27.91
CA ILE A 45 2.37 -7.14 28.49
C ILE A 45 0.88 -7.05 28.80
N ALA A 46 0.54 -6.34 29.87
CA ALA A 46 -0.83 -5.94 30.11
C ALA A 46 -1.21 -4.79 29.17
N VAL A 47 -2.40 -4.85 28.59
CA VAL A 47 -3.01 -3.75 27.84
C VAL A 47 -3.72 -2.86 28.87
N PRO A 48 -3.30 -1.60 29.04
CA PRO A 48 -3.91 -0.75 30.06
C PRO A 48 -5.39 -0.53 29.78
N ALA A 49 -6.27 -0.84 30.74
CA ALA A 49 -7.72 -0.71 30.57
C ALA A 49 -8.19 0.73 30.27
N GLU A 50 -7.37 1.72 30.59
CA GLU A 50 -7.59 3.15 30.30
C GLU A 50 -7.29 3.51 28.83
N ALA A 51 -6.36 2.79 28.18
CA ALA A 51 -6.03 2.95 26.77
C ALA A 51 -7.23 2.70 25.83
N VAL A 52 -8.21 1.96 26.33
CA VAL A 52 -9.26 1.34 25.53
C VAL A 52 -10.56 2.15 25.58
N ARG A 53 -10.80 2.86 26.68
CA ARG A 53 -12.14 3.37 27.02
C ARG A 53 -12.43 4.79 26.54
N ALA A 54 -11.43 5.63 26.29
CA ALA A 54 -11.67 7.08 26.07
C ALA A 54 -11.36 7.63 24.67
N GLY A 55 -10.78 6.86 23.75
CA GLY A 55 -10.38 7.43 22.45
C GLY A 55 -10.06 6.44 21.33
N ALA A 56 -10.39 5.16 21.53
CA ALA A 56 -10.21 4.14 20.50
C ALA A 56 -11.26 4.34 19.38
N ARG A 57 -10.78 4.39 18.13
CA ARG A 57 -11.65 4.52 16.96
C ARG A 57 -12.51 3.27 16.83
N ARG A 58 -13.78 3.40 16.41
CA ARG A 58 -14.69 2.26 16.22
C ARG A 58 -15.19 2.18 14.79
N TYR A 59 -15.12 0.99 14.19
CA TYR A 59 -15.53 0.73 12.81
C TYR A 59 -16.27 -0.60 12.73
N ASN A 60 -17.53 -0.57 12.32
CA ASN A 60 -18.37 -1.75 12.11
C ASN A 60 -18.38 -2.71 13.32
N GLY A 61 -18.62 -2.17 14.52
CA GLY A 61 -18.60 -2.94 15.78
C GLY A 61 -17.21 -3.37 16.26
N LEU A 62 -16.13 -3.03 15.53
CA LEU A 62 -14.75 -3.30 15.92
C LEU A 62 -14.13 -2.08 16.61
N VAL A 63 -13.21 -2.34 17.54
CA VAL A 63 -12.41 -1.33 18.23
C VAL A 63 -11.01 -1.31 17.64
N GLU A 64 -10.49 -0.13 17.38
CA GLU A 64 -9.13 0.06 16.91
C GLU A 64 -8.12 0.04 18.06
N LEU A 65 -7.09 -0.78 17.89
CA LEU A 65 -5.83 -0.69 18.62
C LEU A 65 -4.79 0.00 17.74
N ARG A 66 -4.46 1.25 18.06
CA ARG A 66 -3.35 1.98 17.44
C ARG A 66 -2.07 1.70 18.21
N PHE A 67 -1.06 1.29 17.48
CA PHE A 67 0.27 1.06 18.00
C PHE A 67 1.21 2.16 17.50
N ARG A 68 2.01 2.69 18.42
CA ARG A 68 3.15 3.55 18.11
C ARG A 68 4.39 2.97 18.77
N VAL A 69 5.39 2.65 17.97
CA VAL A 69 6.67 2.10 18.42
C VAL A 69 7.72 3.19 18.32
N ASP A 70 8.20 3.68 19.46
CA ASP A 70 9.31 4.62 19.53
C ASP A 70 10.57 3.88 20.06
N VAL A 71 11.56 3.64 19.21
CA VAL A 71 12.81 2.98 19.61
C VAL A 71 13.79 4.02 20.15
N ARG A 72 14.01 4.02 21.47
CA ARG A 72 14.86 5.01 22.16
C ARG A 72 16.34 4.69 22.03
N GLN A 73 16.66 3.42 22.21
CA GLN A 73 18.02 2.89 22.21
C GLN A 73 17.98 1.54 21.53
N ARG A 74 19.02 1.23 20.74
CA ARG A 74 19.15 -0.06 20.05
C ARG A 74 20.60 -0.42 19.85
N SER A 75 20.93 -1.70 19.90
CA SER A 75 22.24 -2.22 19.52
C SER A 75 22.29 -2.50 18.02
N ALA A 76 23.50 -2.67 17.46
CA ALA A 76 23.67 -3.05 16.05
C ALA A 76 22.98 -4.38 15.70
N ARG A 77 22.78 -5.27 16.69
CA ARG A 77 22.07 -6.55 16.55
C ARG A 77 20.57 -6.40 16.29
N SER A 78 20.01 -5.20 16.41
CA SER A 78 18.61 -4.92 16.06
C SER A 78 18.34 -4.86 14.56
N ARG A 79 19.40 -4.79 13.73
CA ARG A 79 19.31 -4.82 12.27
C ARG A 79 18.66 -6.11 11.79
N GLY A 80 17.69 -5.98 10.88
CA GLY A 80 16.90 -7.11 10.38
C GLY A 80 15.87 -7.65 11.37
N LEU A 81 15.69 -7.04 12.55
CA LEU A 81 14.68 -7.47 13.51
C LEU A 81 13.41 -6.64 13.40
N PHE A 82 12.27 -7.31 13.61
CA PHE A 82 10.96 -6.67 13.69
C PHE A 82 10.26 -6.99 15.00
N LEU A 83 9.25 -6.18 15.29
CA LEU A 83 8.32 -6.38 16.40
C LEU A 83 6.94 -6.77 15.85
N ALA A 84 6.31 -7.74 16.47
CA ALA A 84 4.92 -8.09 16.22
C ALA A 84 4.14 -8.24 17.53
N ALA A 85 2.86 -7.89 17.52
CA ALA A 85 1.93 -8.18 18.60
C ALA A 85 1.13 -9.44 18.25
N ARG A 86 1.20 -10.47 19.09
CA ARG A 86 0.32 -11.62 19.06
C ARG A 86 -0.82 -11.41 20.04
N LEU A 87 -2.04 -11.49 19.52
CA LEU A 87 -3.27 -11.40 20.29
C LEU A 87 -3.58 -12.77 20.92
N PRO A 88 -4.31 -12.82 22.06
CA PRO A 88 -4.59 -14.07 22.76
C PRO A 88 -5.27 -15.15 21.92
N TRP A 89 -6.05 -14.76 20.92
CA TRP A 89 -6.72 -15.66 19.97
C TRP A 89 -5.84 -16.06 18.77
N GLY A 90 -4.51 -15.91 18.89
CA GLY A 90 -3.53 -16.42 17.93
C GLY A 90 -3.21 -15.51 16.75
N THR A 91 -3.96 -14.42 16.53
CA THR A 91 -3.64 -13.53 15.42
C THR A 91 -2.38 -12.72 15.69
N ALA A 92 -1.53 -12.56 14.67
CA ALA A 92 -0.35 -11.71 14.73
C ALA A 92 -0.59 -10.37 14.00
N HIS A 93 0.00 -9.31 14.52
CA HIS A 93 -0.02 -7.96 13.95
C HIS A 93 1.40 -7.42 13.86
N TYR A 94 1.82 -7.05 12.66
CA TYR A 94 3.15 -6.53 12.42
C TYR A 94 3.27 -5.08 12.91
N LEU A 95 4.20 -4.81 13.84
CA LEU A 95 4.42 -3.50 14.44
C LEU A 95 5.54 -2.70 13.78
N GLY A 96 6.40 -3.37 13.01
CA GLY A 96 7.47 -2.74 12.24
C GLY A 96 8.89 -3.07 12.72
N PRO A 97 9.90 -2.49 12.05
CA PRO A 97 11.31 -2.74 12.34
C PRO A 97 11.76 -2.09 13.65
N LEU A 98 12.73 -2.69 14.31
CA LEU A 98 13.39 -2.12 15.51
C LEU A 98 14.47 -1.09 15.18
N THR A 99 14.76 -0.86 13.90
CA THR A 99 15.83 0.04 13.44
C THR A 99 15.35 1.38 12.90
N HIS A 100 14.05 1.67 12.92
CA HIS A 100 13.59 2.95 12.40
C HIS A 100 13.89 4.09 13.39
N ASP A 101 14.37 5.22 12.87
CA ASP A 101 14.67 6.43 13.65
C ASP A 101 13.43 7.25 13.98
N THR A 102 12.33 6.99 13.29
CA THR A 102 11.05 7.65 13.54
C THR A 102 10.04 6.70 14.16
N ALA A 103 9.02 7.27 14.79
CA ALA A 103 7.94 6.51 15.38
C ALA A 103 7.23 5.67 14.32
N VAL A 104 7.19 4.35 14.52
CA VAL A 104 6.47 3.46 13.61
C VAL A 104 5.02 3.37 14.05
N LEU A 105 4.11 3.64 13.13
CA LEU A 105 2.67 3.59 13.37
C LEU A 105 2.06 2.38 12.67
N SER A 106 1.18 1.68 13.37
CA SER A 106 0.30 0.66 12.78
C SER A 106 -0.99 0.61 13.57
N ALA A 107 -2.02 0.01 13.00
CA ALA A 107 -3.28 -0.17 13.70
C ALA A 107 -3.92 -1.50 13.35
N ARG A 108 -4.79 -1.98 14.24
CA ARG A 108 -5.58 -3.18 14.03
C ARG A 108 -6.97 -3.02 14.61
N LEU A 109 -7.98 -3.44 13.86
CA LEU A 109 -9.33 -3.59 14.36
C LEU A 109 -9.50 -4.94 15.07
N VAL A 110 -10.11 -4.91 16.26
CA VAL A 110 -10.38 -6.09 17.09
C VAL A 110 -11.83 -6.09 17.56
N ARG A 111 -12.41 -7.27 17.75
CA ARG A 111 -13.78 -7.40 18.29
C ARG A 111 -13.83 -7.06 19.77
N GLU A 112 -12.86 -7.55 20.52
CA GLU A 112 -12.70 -7.30 21.94
C GLU A 112 -11.26 -6.87 22.19
N VAL A 113 -11.06 -5.91 23.08
CA VAL A 113 -9.72 -5.48 23.43
C VAL A 113 -9.14 -6.42 24.46
N PRO A 114 -8.02 -7.10 24.16
CA PRO A 114 -7.49 -8.10 25.06
C PRO A 114 -6.87 -7.44 26.28
N ALA A 115 -6.96 -8.11 27.44
CA ALA A 115 -6.29 -7.67 28.67
C ALA A 115 -4.76 -7.76 28.57
N THR A 116 -4.24 -8.65 27.72
CA THR A 116 -2.81 -8.87 27.50
C THR A 116 -2.47 -9.06 26.04
N LEU A 117 -1.23 -8.75 25.66
CA LEU A 117 -0.66 -9.01 24.35
C LEU A 117 0.72 -9.64 24.52
N THR A 118 1.09 -10.54 23.61
CA THR A 118 2.45 -11.07 23.55
C THR A 118 3.21 -10.37 22.44
N LEU A 119 4.22 -9.59 22.80
CA LEU A 119 5.12 -8.95 21.85
C LEU A 119 6.22 -9.93 21.47
N VAL A 120 6.38 -10.17 20.18
CA VAL A 120 7.38 -11.06 19.61
C VAL A 120 8.42 -10.23 18.88
N VAL A 121 9.68 -10.42 19.23
CA VAL A 121 10.81 -9.96 18.42
C VAL A 121 11.33 -11.15 17.65
N ASP A 122 11.44 -10.98 16.34
CA ASP A 122 11.93 -12.01 15.44
C ASP A 122 12.80 -11.40 14.33
N VAL A 123 13.52 -12.28 13.64
CA VAL A 123 14.34 -11.95 12.48
C VAL A 123 13.44 -11.94 11.25
N ASP A 124 13.54 -10.88 10.45
CA ASP A 124 13.01 -10.90 9.09
C ASP A 124 13.96 -11.70 8.20
N TRP A 125 13.68 -12.99 8.04
CA TRP A 125 14.50 -13.90 7.24
C TRP A 125 14.41 -13.63 5.73
N CYS A 126 13.45 -12.82 5.28
CA CYS A 126 13.32 -12.42 3.89
C CYS A 126 14.27 -11.26 3.60
N ALA A 127 14.28 -10.22 4.44
CA ALA A 127 15.05 -9.00 4.23
C ALA A 127 16.54 -9.16 4.60
N PRO A 128 17.47 -8.76 3.71
CA PRO A 128 18.87 -8.58 4.10
C PRO A 128 19.02 -7.65 5.30
N ALA A 129 19.92 -8.00 6.24
CA ALA A 129 20.05 -7.30 7.52
C ALA A 129 20.44 -5.81 7.37
N ASP A 130 21.17 -5.47 6.31
CA ASP A 130 21.59 -4.12 5.94
C ASP A 130 20.44 -3.26 5.39
N VAL A 131 19.49 -3.88 4.67
CA VAL A 131 18.29 -3.21 4.14
C VAL A 131 17.22 -3.02 5.22
N GLY A 132 17.15 -3.96 6.16
CA GLY A 132 16.22 -3.94 7.29
C GLY A 132 14.78 -4.31 6.91
N ALA A 133 14.02 -4.67 7.95
CA ALA A 133 12.62 -5.06 7.80
C ALA A 133 11.74 -3.86 7.37
N PRO A 134 10.70 -4.10 6.56
CA PRO A 134 9.84 -3.07 5.98
C PRO A 134 8.94 -2.41 7.01
N LEU A 135 8.50 -1.19 6.72
CA LEU A 135 7.50 -0.48 7.52
C LEU A 135 6.13 -1.13 7.34
N PRO A 136 5.22 -1.00 8.34
CA PRO A 136 3.85 -1.48 8.22
C PRO A 136 3.11 -0.94 6.99
N CYS A 137 3.32 0.33 6.61
CA CYS A 137 2.72 0.91 5.41
C CYS A 137 3.26 0.30 4.10
N GLU A 138 4.54 -0.09 4.06
CA GLU A 138 5.14 -0.77 2.92
C GLU A 138 4.55 -2.18 2.75
N MET A 139 4.44 -2.92 3.85
CA MET A 139 3.78 -4.23 3.86
C MET A 139 2.32 -4.11 3.46
N LEU A 140 1.62 -3.06 3.91
CA LEU A 140 0.24 -2.80 3.53
C LEU A 140 0.09 -2.52 2.04
N LEU A 141 0.94 -1.65 1.48
CA LEU A 141 0.95 -1.36 0.04
C LEU A 141 1.25 -2.63 -0.77
N LYS A 142 2.21 -3.44 -0.34
CA LYS A 142 2.54 -4.73 -0.95
C LYS A 142 1.33 -5.66 -0.99
N GLU A 143 0.56 -5.81 0.08
CA GLU A 143 -0.65 -6.65 0.08
C GLU A 143 -1.76 -6.11 -0.84
N HIS A 144 -1.90 -4.78 -1.00
CA HIS A 144 -2.86 -4.21 -1.97
C HIS A 144 -2.42 -4.47 -3.41
N VAL A 145 -1.14 -4.28 -3.70
CA VAL A 145 -0.55 -4.60 -5.00
C VAL A 145 -0.79 -6.07 -5.34
N ARG A 146 -0.52 -6.95 -4.38
CA ARG A 146 -0.78 -8.39 -4.51
C ARG A 146 -2.25 -8.69 -4.80
N THR A 147 -3.16 -8.07 -4.05
CA THR A 147 -4.61 -8.22 -4.27
C THR A 147 -5.00 -7.77 -5.67
N VAL A 148 -4.49 -6.64 -6.15
CA VAL A 148 -4.77 -6.11 -7.50
C VAL A 148 -4.34 -7.10 -8.59
N ILE A 149 -3.12 -7.64 -8.50
CA ILE A 149 -2.60 -8.55 -9.54
C ILE A 149 -3.21 -9.95 -9.45
N GLU A 150 -3.58 -10.44 -8.26
CA GLU A 150 -4.23 -11.74 -8.06
C GLU A 150 -5.68 -11.73 -8.57
N ASN A 151 -6.34 -10.57 -8.55
CA ASN A 151 -7.72 -10.39 -9.02
C ASN A 151 -7.80 -9.80 -10.44
N ASP A 152 -6.72 -9.90 -11.23
CA ASP A 152 -6.75 -9.53 -12.62
C ASP A 152 -7.72 -10.42 -13.41
N GLU A 153 -8.60 -9.80 -14.20
CA GLU A 153 -9.65 -10.50 -14.95
C GLU A 153 -9.11 -11.46 -16.02
N PHE A 154 -7.90 -11.21 -16.51
CA PHE A 154 -7.26 -12.02 -17.54
C PHE A 154 -6.28 -13.04 -16.95
N CYS A 155 -5.94 -12.95 -15.66
CA CYS A 155 -4.90 -13.76 -15.03
C CYS A 155 -3.52 -13.66 -15.71
N GLY A 156 -3.23 -12.52 -16.36
CA GLY A 156 -1.98 -12.28 -17.10
C GLY A 156 -1.06 -11.26 -16.41
N SER A 157 0.10 -10.95 -16.99
CA SER A 157 1.02 -9.97 -16.41
C SER A 157 0.47 -8.54 -16.52
N ILE A 158 0.55 -7.70 -15.48
CA ILE A 158 0.10 -6.30 -15.57
C ILE A 158 1.31 -5.39 -15.65
N ALA A 159 1.28 -4.39 -16.54
CA ALA A 159 2.29 -3.33 -16.56
C ALA A 159 2.46 -2.72 -15.16
N ALA A 160 3.71 -2.63 -14.68
CA ALA A 160 3.99 -2.13 -13.33
C ALA A 160 3.45 -0.69 -13.15
N ALA A 161 3.56 0.15 -14.18
CA ALA A 161 3.03 1.52 -14.16
C ALA A 161 1.50 1.58 -14.03
N HIS A 162 0.78 0.61 -14.62
CA HIS A 162 -0.67 0.52 -14.45
C HIS A 162 -1.04 0.17 -13.01
N VAL A 163 -0.34 -0.79 -12.41
CA VAL A 163 -0.54 -1.14 -11.00
C VAL A 163 -0.26 0.07 -10.10
N GLN A 164 0.80 0.83 -10.38
CA GLN A 164 1.11 2.07 -9.67
C GLN A 164 -0.08 3.05 -9.71
N ASN A 165 -0.68 3.27 -10.88
CA ASN A 165 -1.81 4.18 -11.03
C ASN A 165 -3.04 3.75 -10.23
N LEU A 166 -3.21 2.44 -9.96
CA LEU A 166 -4.30 1.91 -9.13
C LEU A 166 -4.08 2.13 -7.63
N VAL A 167 -2.82 2.18 -7.19
CA VAL A 167 -2.47 2.23 -5.75
C VAL A 167 -1.87 3.55 -5.28
N ARG A 168 -1.45 4.44 -6.20
CA ARG A 168 -0.76 5.70 -5.86
C ARG A 168 -1.61 6.67 -5.04
N GLU A 169 -2.93 6.55 -5.15
CA GLU A 169 -3.87 7.43 -4.46
C GLU A 169 -4.31 6.86 -3.09
N LEU A 170 -3.76 5.71 -2.68
CA LEU A 170 -4.01 5.15 -1.36
C LEU A 170 -3.41 6.07 -0.26
N PRO A 171 -4.05 6.18 0.91
CA PRO A 171 -3.69 7.17 1.93
C PRO A 171 -2.34 6.90 2.62
N PHE A 172 -1.73 5.75 2.34
CA PHE A 172 -0.45 5.31 2.86
C PHE A 172 0.63 5.17 1.78
N TYR A 173 0.33 5.51 0.52
CA TYR A 173 1.27 5.34 -0.60
C TYR A 173 2.56 6.14 -0.39
N ASP A 174 2.47 7.44 -0.11
CA ASP A 174 3.66 8.30 0.07
C ASP A 174 4.53 7.83 1.23
N ALA A 175 3.91 7.39 2.33
CA ALA A 175 4.62 6.84 3.48
C ALA A 175 5.33 5.53 3.15
N ALA A 176 4.70 4.66 2.35
CA ALA A 176 5.28 3.41 1.88
C ALA A 176 6.41 3.62 0.87
N MET A 177 6.31 4.64 0.02
CA MET A 177 7.30 4.91 -1.02
C MET A 177 8.55 5.64 -0.50
N ARG A 178 8.54 6.20 0.70
CA ARG A 178 9.62 7.05 1.24
C ARG A 178 11.02 6.42 1.20
N ARG A 179 11.12 5.10 1.36
CA ARG A 179 12.39 4.34 1.31
C ARG A 179 12.88 4.08 -0.11
N PHE A 180 11.99 4.11 -1.11
CA PHE A 180 12.27 3.73 -2.48
C PHE A 180 12.42 4.98 -3.35
N ARG A 181 13.41 5.01 -4.22
CA ARG A 181 13.62 6.16 -5.11
C ARG A 181 12.51 6.28 -6.15
N ASN A 182 11.94 5.15 -6.55
CA ASN A 182 10.87 5.07 -7.53
C ASN A 182 10.06 3.77 -7.36
N TRP A 183 8.97 3.68 -8.13
CA TRP A 183 8.07 2.53 -8.13
C TRP A 183 8.74 1.22 -8.54
N SER A 184 9.61 1.24 -9.56
CA SER A 184 10.30 0.04 -10.02
C SER A 184 11.20 -0.55 -8.94
N GLU A 185 11.82 0.28 -8.09
CA GLU A 185 12.61 -0.18 -6.94
C GLU A 185 11.74 -0.87 -5.89
N PHE A 186 10.56 -0.32 -5.59
CA PHE A 186 9.57 -0.97 -4.72
C PHE A 186 9.12 -2.33 -5.29
N VAL A 187 8.80 -2.38 -6.59
CA VAL A 187 8.37 -3.60 -7.29
C VAL A 187 9.45 -4.68 -7.24
N ALA A 188 10.69 -4.32 -7.56
CA ALA A 188 11.82 -5.23 -7.56
C ALA A 188 12.14 -5.75 -6.15
N TYR A 189 12.11 -4.88 -5.15
CA TYR A 189 12.37 -5.25 -3.75
C TYR A 189 11.38 -6.32 -3.28
N PHE A 190 10.07 -6.10 -3.41
CA PHE A 190 9.08 -7.06 -2.93
C PHE A 190 8.96 -8.33 -3.78
N ALA A 191 9.38 -8.28 -5.05
CA ALA A 191 9.56 -9.47 -5.88
C ALA A 191 10.73 -10.32 -5.40
N ALA A 192 11.92 -9.74 -5.25
CA ALA A 192 13.14 -10.47 -4.93
C ALA A 192 13.20 -10.93 -3.47
N VAL A 193 12.84 -10.04 -2.54
CA VAL A 193 13.02 -10.25 -1.10
C VAL A 193 11.86 -11.05 -0.50
N TYR A 194 10.63 -10.68 -0.84
CA TYR A 194 9.42 -11.29 -0.27
C TYR A 194 8.72 -12.29 -1.20
N ARG A 195 9.20 -12.44 -2.45
CA ARG A 195 8.57 -13.29 -3.46
C ARG A 195 7.08 -13.01 -3.60
N SER A 196 6.71 -11.73 -3.54
CA SER A 196 5.30 -11.31 -3.51
C SER A 196 4.62 -11.47 -4.87
N TRP A 197 5.42 -11.43 -5.94
CA TRP A 197 5.04 -11.58 -7.33
C TRP A 197 6.30 -11.88 -8.16
N ALA A 198 6.10 -12.32 -9.40
CA ALA A 198 7.14 -12.35 -10.41
C ALA A 198 7.19 -11.02 -11.19
N VAL A 199 8.38 -10.65 -11.64
CA VAL A 199 8.60 -9.52 -12.55
C VAL A 199 9.06 -10.10 -13.87
N VAL A 200 8.37 -9.74 -14.95
CA VAL A 200 8.63 -10.23 -16.31
C VAL A 200 8.76 -9.04 -17.25
N GLN A 201 9.51 -9.26 -18.32
CA GLN A 201 9.73 -8.27 -19.37
C GLN A 201 9.93 -9.04 -20.67
N TYR A 202 9.08 -8.79 -21.65
CA TYR A 202 9.20 -9.43 -22.95
C TYR A 202 10.37 -8.83 -23.72
N GLU A 203 11.30 -9.67 -24.15
CA GLU A 203 12.31 -9.27 -25.12
C GLU A 203 11.67 -9.08 -26.52
N PRO A 204 12.26 -8.27 -27.41
CA PRO A 204 11.66 -7.98 -28.72
C PRO A 204 11.33 -9.23 -29.55
N ASP A 205 12.20 -10.23 -29.54
CA ASP A 205 12.02 -11.46 -30.32
C ASP A 205 10.88 -12.33 -29.74
N GLU A 206 10.80 -12.42 -28.42
CA GLU A 206 9.73 -13.12 -27.69
C GLU A 206 8.39 -12.44 -27.91
N HIS A 207 8.36 -11.10 -27.79
CA HIS A 207 7.19 -10.27 -28.06
C HIS A 207 6.64 -10.50 -29.48
N ALA A 208 7.53 -10.54 -30.47
CA ALA A 208 7.19 -10.82 -31.86
C ALA A 208 6.68 -12.25 -32.06
N ALA A 209 7.33 -13.24 -31.44
CA ALA A 209 6.93 -14.65 -31.52
C ALA A 209 5.52 -14.90 -30.95
N LEU A 210 5.17 -14.20 -29.86
CA LEU A 210 3.85 -14.26 -29.24
C LEU A 210 2.78 -13.46 -30.02
N GLY A 211 3.17 -12.64 -31.00
CA GLY A 211 2.26 -11.82 -31.78
C GLY A 211 1.55 -10.74 -30.96
N LEU A 212 2.23 -10.23 -29.92
CA LEU A 212 1.74 -9.17 -29.05
C LEU A 212 1.74 -7.84 -29.79
N SER A 213 0.77 -6.97 -29.50
CA SER A 213 0.69 -5.65 -30.12
C SER A 213 1.47 -4.60 -29.32
N SER A 214 1.54 -3.37 -29.84
CA SER A 214 2.09 -2.21 -29.11
C SER A 214 1.34 -1.85 -27.82
N ARG A 215 0.21 -2.51 -27.53
CA ARG A 215 -0.53 -2.36 -26.26
C ARG A 215 0.04 -3.17 -25.11
N THR A 216 0.89 -4.14 -25.43
CA THR A 216 1.73 -4.89 -24.48
C THR A 216 3.16 -4.69 -24.96
N PRO A 217 3.80 -3.53 -24.69
CA PRO A 217 5.09 -3.19 -25.28
C PRO A 217 6.20 -4.17 -24.86
N SER A 218 7.11 -4.46 -25.79
CA SER A 218 8.39 -5.11 -25.46
C SER A 218 9.21 -4.20 -24.54
N GLY A 219 9.98 -4.77 -23.63
CA GLY A 219 10.82 -4.03 -22.70
C GLY A 219 10.07 -3.33 -21.55
N GLU A 220 8.75 -3.46 -21.48
CA GLU A 220 7.97 -2.95 -20.36
C GLU A 220 8.12 -3.86 -19.13
N GLN A 221 8.37 -3.26 -17.96
CA GLN A 221 8.36 -4.00 -16.70
C GLN A 221 6.92 -4.39 -16.34
N ARG A 222 6.67 -5.69 -16.20
CA ARG A 222 5.34 -6.25 -15.91
C ARG A 222 5.39 -7.13 -14.67
N MET A 223 4.25 -7.22 -13.98
CA MET A 223 4.09 -7.90 -12.70
C MET A 223 3.12 -9.07 -12.87
N VAL A 224 3.49 -10.25 -12.39
CA VAL A 224 2.68 -11.47 -12.47
C VAL A 224 2.40 -12.00 -11.07
N ALA A 225 1.15 -12.24 -10.75
CA ALA A 225 0.81 -12.93 -9.51
C ALA A 225 1.40 -14.35 -9.55
N ASN A 226 1.98 -14.82 -8.44
CA ASN A 226 2.66 -16.12 -8.42
C ASN A 226 1.76 -17.29 -8.81
N CYS A 227 0.45 -17.20 -8.53
CA CYS A 227 -0.54 -18.20 -8.92
C CYS A 227 -0.72 -18.33 -10.45
N TYR A 228 -0.29 -17.32 -11.23
CA TYR A 228 -0.39 -17.29 -12.69
C TYR A 228 0.96 -17.45 -13.40
N ALA A 229 2.05 -17.65 -12.65
CA ALA A 229 3.41 -17.66 -13.20
C ALA A 229 3.64 -18.69 -14.32
N ALA A 230 2.90 -19.80 -14.35
CA ALA A 230 3.05 -20.86 -15.35
C ALA A 230 2.29 -20.62 -16.67
N GLY A 231 1.38 -19.64 -16.74
CA GLY A 231 0.48 -19.49 -17.89
C GLY A 231 0.11 -18.04 -18.22
N TYR A 232 0.83 -17.06 -17.67
CA TYR A 232 0.52 -15.64 -17.86
C TYR A 232 0.68 -15.18 -19.32
N GLU A 233 1.54 -15.84 -20.11
CA GLU A 233 1.81 -15.48 -21.51
C GLU A 233 0.59 -15.70 -22.40
N ASP A 234 -0.05 -16.87 -22.30
CA ASP A 234 -1.31 -17.17 -23.00
C ASP A 234 -2.42 -16.18 -22.62
N ALA A 235 -2.48 -15.85 -21.32
CA ALA A 235 -3.39 -14.84 -20.79
C ALA A 235 -3.11 -13.44 -21.36
N ASP A 236 -1.85 -13.04 -21.51
CA ASP A 236 -1.47 -11.77 -22.11
C ASP A 236 -1.77 -11.71 -23.61
N VAL A 237 -1.53 -12.80 -24.35
CA VAL A 237 -1.94 -12.93 -25.75
C VAL A 237 -3.46 -12.81 -25.87
N HIS A 238 -4.22 -13.47 -24.99
CA HIS A 238 -5.68 -13.36 -24.98
C HIS A 238 -6.13 -11.92 -24.69
N ARG A 239 -5.59 -11.30 -23.64
CA ARG A 239 -5.89 -9.90 -23.28
C ARG A 239 -5.59 -8.94 -24.42
N ASP A 240 -4.45 -9.09 -25.07
CA ASP A 240 -4.05 -8.24 -26.19
C ASP A 240 -5.02 -8.36 -27.37
N ARG A 241 -5.46 -9.59 -27.71
CA ARG A 241 -6.51 -9.83 -28.72
C ARG A 241 -7.83 -9.18 -28.35
N VAL A 242 -8.27 -9.32 -27.10
CA VAL A 242 -9.52 -8.72 -26.60
C VAL A 242 -9.45 -7.20 -26.66
N LYS A 243 -8.34 -6.59 -26.21
CA LYS A 243 -8.13 -5.13 -26.26
C LYS A 243 -8.02 -4.60 -27.68
N ARG A 244 -7.40 -5.35 -28.61
CA ARG A 244 -7.38 -5.00 -30.04
C ARG A 244 -8.78 -4.97 -30.63
N ARG A 245 -9.59 -6.01 -30.36
CA ARG A 245 -10.99 -6.07 -30.81
C ARG A 245 -11.81 -4.91 -30.25
N ALA A 246 -11.71 -4.68 -28.93
CA ALA A 246 -12.39 -3.57 -28.28
C ALA A 246 -11.97 -2.21 -28.85
N LEU A 247 -10.70 -2.01 -29.21
CA LEU A 247 -10.25 -0.77 -29.85
C LEU A 247 -10.92 -0.56 -31.21
N GLN A 248 -11.01 -1.61 -32.02
CA GLN A 248 -11.67 -1.53 -33.31
C GLN A 248 -13.16 -1.22 -33.14
N GLU A 249 -13.85 -1.96 -32.29
CA GLU A 249 -15.25 -1.71 -31.95
C GLU A 249 -15.48 -0.27 -31.47
N PHE A 250 -14.59 0.25 -30.62
CA PHE A 250 -14.69 1.62 -30.12
C PHE A 250 -14.50 2.66 -31.22
N ARG A 251 -13.56 2.44 -32.16
CA ARG A 251 -13.34 3.32 -33.32
C ARG A 251 -14.55 3.32 -34.24
N ASP A 252 -15.14 2.15 -34.52
CA ASP A 252 -16.33 2.03 -35.34
C ASP A 252 -17.52 2.73 -34.68
N CYS A 253 -17.68 2.61 -33.36
CA CYS A 253 -18.69 3.36 -32.59
C CYS A 253 -18.49 4.88 -32.68
N LEU A 254 -17.25 5.37 -32.61
CA LEU A 254 -16.96 6.80 -32.74
C LEU A 254 -17.30 7.32 -34.15
N ALA A 255 -16.90 6.56 -35.19
CA ALA A 255 -17.17 6.89 -36.58
C ALA A 255 -18.68 6.91 -36.87
N ALA A 256 -19.42 5.89 -36.43
CA ALA A 256 -20.88 5.81 -36.59
C ALA A 256 -21.64 6.94 -35.88
N ARG A 257 -21.04 7.55 -34.85
CA ARG A 257 -21.61 8.67 -34.10
C ARG A 257 -21.19 10.04 -34.63
N SER A 258 -20.44 10.08 -35.73
CA SER A 258 -19.85 11.31 -36.28
C SER A 258 -19.13 12.13 -35.22
N VAL A 259 -18.51 11.46 -34.24
CA VAL A 259 -17.63 12.13 -33.28
C VAL A 259 -16.37 12.45 -34.08
N ASP A 260 -16.34 13.66 -34.63
CA ASP A 260 -15.20 14.14 -35.37
C ASP A 260 -14.02 14.25 -34.40
N LEU A 261 -13.10 13.29 -34.52
CA LEU A 261 -11.80 13.35 -33.86
C LEU A 261 -10.98 14.38 -34.65
N SER A 262 -11.40 15.65 -34.64
CA SER A 262 -10.75 16.69 -35.41
C SER A 262 -9.32 16.87 -34.87
N TRP A 263 -8.35 16.41 -35.66
CA TRP A 263 -6.94 16.60 -35.40
C TRP A 263 -6.59 18.05 -35.73
N SER A 264 -6.46 18.88 -34.68
CA SER A 264 -5.84 20.19 -34.81
C SER A 264 -4.38 20.05 -34.38
N PRO A 265 -3.43 19.83 -35.30
CA PRO A 265 -2.02 19.93 -34.94
C PRO A 265 -1.78 21.34 -34.41
N ARG A 266 -1.47 21.46 -33.11
CA ARG A 266 -0.91 22.72 -32.59
C ARG A 266 0.44 22.94 -33.26
N LYS A 267 0.75 24.19 -33.59
CA LYS A 267 1.93 24.61 -34.39
C LYS A 267 3.29 24.13 -33.85
N ASP A 268 3.34 23.58 -32.64
CA ASP A 268 4.59 23.36 -31.91
C ASP A 268 5.10 21.91 -31.94
N GLY A 269 4.43 20.99 -32.65
CA GLY A 269 4.92 19.63 -32.92
C GLY A 269 5.17 18.71 -31.71
N ARG A 270 4.99 19.20 -30.47
CA ARG A 270 5.27 18.50 -29.22
C ARG A 270 4.06 18.31 -28.30
N ALA A 271 2.87 18.73 -28.70
CA ALA A 271 1.67 18.61 -27.88
C ALA A 271 0.92 17.31 -28.22
N GLU A 272 0.63 16.50 -27.21
CA GLU A 272 -0.24 15.33 -27.32
C GLU A 272 -1.62 15.72 -27.91
N PRO A 273 -2.23 14.88 -28.75
CA PRO A 273 -3.54 15.15 -29.34
C PRO A 273 -4.60 15.26 -28.24
N SER A 274 -5.22 16.44 -28.11
CA SER A 274 -6.33 16.68 -27.17
C SER A 274 -7.67 16.64 -27.90
N PHE A 275 -8.51 15.65 -27.60
CA PHE A 275 -9.89 15.59 -28.10
C PHE A 275 -10.85 16.27 -27.11
N SER A 276 -11.58 17.30 -27.55
CA SER A 276 -12.63 17.91 -26.72
C SER A 276 -13.94 17.14 -26.89
N VAL A 277 -14.09 16.05 -26.14
CA VAL A 277 -15.36 15.31 -26.09
C VAL A 277 -16.26 15.95 -25.03
N SER A 278 -17.50 16.32 -25.38
CA SER A 278 -18.44 16.87 -24.39
C SER A 278 -18.66 15.88 -23.23
N ARG A 279 -18.91 16.36 -22.00
CA ARG A 279 -19.19 15.47 -20.85
C ARG A 279 -20.35 14.51 -21.12
N LYS A 280 -21.36 14.94 -21.88
CA LYS A 280 -22.51 14.10 -22.28
C LYS A 280 -22.08 12.97 -23.23
N ALA A 281 -21.20 13.27 -24.19
CA ALA A 281 -20.64 12.27 -25.09
C ALA A 281 -19.68 11.32 -24.36
N LEU A 282 -18.82 11.82 -23.46
CA LEU A 282 -17.96 10.99 -22.61
C LEU A 282 -18.77 10.02 -21.74
N ARG A 283 -19.87 10.47 -21.12
CA ARG A 283 -20.75 9.60 -20.34
C ARG A 283 -21.37 8.49 -21.19
N ARG A 284 -21.80 8.80 -22.42
CA ARG A 284 -22.34 7.81 -23.36
C ARG A 284 -21.27 6.82 -23.80
N LEU A 285 -20.06 7.30 -24.14
CA LEU A 285 -18.93 6.45 -24.49
C LEU A 285 -18.48 5.56 -23.34
N GLY A 286 -18.53 6.08 -22.10
CA GLY A 286 -18.28 5.30 -20.88
C GLY A 286 -19.26 4.13 -20.69
N GLY A 287 -20.43 4.21 -21.30
CA GLY A 287 -21.42 3.13 -21.32
C GLY A 287 -21.07 1.99 -22.27
N GLU A 288 -20.20 2.20 -23.27
CA GLU A 288 -19.88 1.20 -24.28
C GLU A 288 -19.01 0.08 -23.71
N ARG A 289 -19.33 -1.18 -24.07
CA ARG A 289 -18.53 -2.34 -23.66
C ARG A 289 -17.07 -2.18 -24.07
N SER A 290 -16.84 -1.77 -25.32
CA SER A 290 -15.50 -1.58 -25.87
C SER A 290 -14.68 -0.55 -25.08
N PHE A 291 -15.29 0.57 -24.67
CA PHE A 291 -14.62 1.55 -23.81
C PHE A 291 -14.24 0.97 -22.45
N ARG A 292 -15.14 0.21 -21.81
CA ARG A 292 -14.87 -0.44 -20.52
C ARG A 292 -13.75 -1.49 -20.63
N THR A 293 -13.73 -2.29 -21.68
CA THR A 293 -12.65 -3.26 -21.93
C THR A 293 -11.29 -2.59 -22.16
N LEU A 294 -11.29 -1.38 -22.73
CA LEU A 294 -10.07 -0.61 -22.97
C LEU A 294 -9.57 0.14 -21.74
N ASN A 295 -10.48 0.47 -20.83
CA ASN A 295 -10.22 1.32 -19.68
C ASN A 295 -10.33 0.53 -18.38
N SER A 296 -9.19 0.20 -17.79
CA SER A 296 -9.16 -0.39 -16.46
C SER A 296 -9.72 0.63 -15.46
N VAL A 297 -10.77 0.24 -14.72
CA VAL A 297 -11.41 1.14 -13.76
C VAL A 297 -10.42 1.48 -12.67
N ASN A 298 -10.22 2.77 -12.39
CA ASN A 298 -9.41 3.18 -11.25
C ASN A 298 -10.03 2.62 -9.97
N TYR A 299 -9.25 1.86 -9.20
CA TYR A 299 -9.68 1.22 -7.97
C TYR A 299 -10.35 2.22 -7.00
N LEU A 300 -9.86 3.46 -6.92
CA LEU A 300 -10.52 4.50 -6.14
C LEU A 300 -11.91 4.85 -6.62
N HIS A 301 -12.14 4.93 -7.94
CA HIS A 301 -13.47 5.24 -8.46
C HIS A 301 -14.49 4.14 -8.13
N VAL A 302 -14.04 2.89 -8.07
CA VAL A 302 -14.87 1.77 -7.59
C VAL A 302 -15.23 1.99 -6.13
N LEU A 303 -14.24 2.29 -5.29
CA LEU A 303 -14.46 2.55 -3.85
C LEU A 303 -15.37 3.77 -3.63
N GLU A 304 -15.16 4.86 -4.36
CA GLU A 304 -16.00 6.06 -4.33
C GLU A 304 -17.46 5.77 -4.68
N GLY A 305 -17.71 4.88 -5.65
CA GLY A 305 -19.05 4.42 -5.97
C GLY A 305 -19.67 3.56 -4.85
N LEU A 306 -18.87 2.70 -4.21
CA LEU A 306 -19.34 1.81 -3.14
C LEU A 306 -19.74 2.58 -1.87
N LEU A 307 -19.10 3.73 -1.58
CA LEU A 307 -19.45 4.60 -0.45
C LEU A 307 -20.92 5.01 -0.42
N ALA A 308 -21.58 5.09 -1.57
CA ALA A 308 -22.99 5.46 -1.64
C ALA A 308 -23.90 4.44 -0.94
N SER A 309 -23.44 3.22 -0.72
CA SER A 309 -24.23 2.09 -0.20
C SER A 309 -23.51 1.26 0.88
N HIS A 310 -22.22 1.52 1.14
CA HIS A 310 -21.38 0.75 2.04
C HIS A 310 -20.56 1.67 2.95
N CYS A 311 -20.13 1.15 4.10
CA CYS A 311 -19.04 1.76 4.86
C CYS A 311 -17.71 1.34 4.23
N VAL A 312 -16.86 2.32 3.90
CA VAL A 312 -15.52 2.05 3.38
C VAL A 312 -14.48 2.61 4.34
N LEU A 313 -13.67 1.74 4.94
CA LEU A 313 -12.51 2.14 5.72
C LEU A 313 -11.37 2.51 4.78
N PHE A 314 -11.11 3.81 4.68
CA PHE A 314 -10.03 4.34 3.87
C PHE A 314 -9.07 5.16 4.73
N ALA A 315 -8.09 4.49 5.35
CA ALA A 315 -7.22 5.08 6.35
C ALA A 315 -5.76 4.66 6.19
N ALA A 316 -4.83 5.53 6.58
CA ALA A 316 -3.39 5.32 6.38
C ALA A 316 -2.78 4.11 7.13
N GLN A 317 -3.46 3.56 8.14
CA GLN A 317 -2.94 2.43 8.93
C GLN A 317 -3.71 1.12 8.73
N HIS A 318 -4.76 1.11 7.90
CA HIS A 318 -5.60 -0.07 7.67
C HIS A 318 -5.66 -0.42 6.20
N PRO A 319 -5.87 -1.71 5.88
CA PRO A 319 -6.27 -2.05 4.54
C PRO A 319 -7.58 -1.38 4.18
N VAL A 320 -7.80 -1.18 2.88
CA VAL A 320 -9.11 -0.78 2.40
C VAL A 320 -10.11 -1.89 2.75
N GLN A 321 -11.13 -1.55 3.53
CA GLN A 321 -12.22 -2.46 3.87
C GLN A 321 -13.55 -1.89 3.39
N VAL A 322 -14.42 -2.75 2.89
CA VAL A 322 -15.78 -2.39 2.44
C VAL A 322 -16.75 -3.30 3.18
N ASP A 323 -17.62 -2.71 3.98
CA ASP A 323 -18.55 -3.44 4.84
C ASP A 323 -19.98 -2.88 4.71
N VAL A 324 -20.95 -3.73 5.04
CA VAL A 324 -22.33 -3.30 5.24
C VAL A 324 -22.38 -2.38 6.47
N ALA A 325 -23.08 -1.25 6.36
CA ALA A 325 -23.14 -0.26 7.43
C ALA A 325 -23.91 -0.80 8.64
N VAL A 326 -23.22 -1.02 9.77
CA VAL A 326 -23.85 -1.36 11.06
C VAL A 326 -23.63 -0.26 12.09
N ASP A 327 -22.39 0.22 12.25
CA ASP A 327 -22.02 1.34 13.12
C ASP A 327 -20.64 1.90 12.68
N ALA A 328 -20.60 3.09 12.08
CA ALA A 328 -19.34 3.73 11.67
C ALA A 328 -19.25 5.17 12.19
N SER A 329 -18.12 5.52 12.83
CA SER A 329 -17.84 6.92 13.18
C SER A 329 -17.66 7.76 11.91
N PRO A 330 -18.22 8.98 11.81
CA PRO A 330 -18.07 9.85 10.63
C PRO A 330 -16.62 10.21 10.30
N GLU A 331 -15.71 10.17 11.29
CA GLU A 331 -14.27 10.43 11.10
C GLU A 331 -13.56 9.37 10.24
N LEU A 332 -14.22 8.24 9.98
CA LEU A 332 -13.71 7.09 9.20
C LEU A 332 -14.14 7.08 7.74
N LEU A 333 -15.19 7.83 7.43
CA LEU A 333 -15.75 7.91 6.09
C LEU A 333 -15.07 9.10 5.43
N LEU A 334 -14.20 8.81 4.46
CA LEU A 334 -13.48 9.75 3.58
C LEU A 334 -13.66 11.24 3.95
N ARG A 335 -12.86 11.72 4.90
CA ARG A 335 -12.34 13.07 4.76
C ARG A 335 -11.11 12.94 3.89
N ARG A 336 -11.20 13.35 2.61
CA ARG A 336 -10.07 14.04 1.99
C ARG A 336 -9.77 15.21 2.91
N ALA A 337 -8.86 15.04 3.86
CA ALA A 337 -8.23 16.19 4.45
C ALA A 337 -7.54 16.90 3.26
N PRO A 338 -7.84 18.17 2.98
CA PRO A 338 -6.97 18.92 2.10
C PRO A 338 -5.55 18.76 2.64
N ALA A 339 -4.58 18.49 1.75
CA ALA A 339 -3.17 18.48 2.11
C ALA A 339 -2.92 19.68 3.01
N ASP A 340 -2.40 19.44 4.22
CA ASP A 340 -2.17 20.48 5.20
C ASP A 340 -1.55 21.68 4.50
N ALA A 341 -2.30 22.79 4.49
CA ALA A 341 -1.70 24.09 4.33
C ALA A 341 -0.61 24.15 5.39
N GLN A 342 0.65 24.25 4.95
CA GLN A 342 1.74 24.59 5.83
C GLN A 342 1.33 25.87 6.56
N LEU A 343 0.89 25.73 7.80
CA LEU A 343 0.83 26.82 8.76
C LEU A 343 2.28 27.17 9.08
N VAL A 344 2.91 27.90 8.18
CA VAL A 344 4.05 28.75 8.50
C VAL A 344 3.45 29.87 9.35
N PRO A 345 3.78 29.98 10.65
CA PRO A 345 3.41 31.17 11.40
C PRO A 345 4.12 32.37 10.74
N PRO A 346 3.46 33.53 10.61
CA PRO A 346 4.15 34.72 10.13
C PRO A 346 5.33 34.98 11.08
N LEU A 347 6.54 35.03 10.51
CA LEU A 347 7.68 35.61 11.18
C LEU A 347 7.31 37.06 11.50
N GLN A 348 6.97 37.31 12.77
CA GLN A 348 7.09 38.64 13.35
C GLN A 348 8.56 38.80 13.74
N GLY A 349 9.22 39.76 13.09
CA GLY A 349 10.62 40.12 13.26
C GLY A 349 11.05 41.00 12.12
#